data_AF-A0A935PE46-F1
#
_entry.id   AF-A0A935PE46-F1
#
_cell.length_a   1.000
_cell.length_b   1.000
_cell.length_c   1.000
_cell.angle_alpha   90.00
_cell.angle_beta   90.00
_cell.angle_gamma   90.00
#
_symmetry.space_group_name_H-M   'P 1'
#
loop_
_entity.id
_entity.type
_entity.pdbx_description
1 polymer ?
#
loop_
_entity_poly.entity_id
_entity_poly.type
_entity_poly.pdbx_seq_one_letter_code
_entity_poly.pdbx_strand_id
1 'polypeptide(L)'
;MAAASLTSLIYAAGIFGQLWGGRIADRHELRRLYILFNATILPLALLMAFLTEQYLVAAAAAYVFFALGIQPVENSLVAAFTPPRWRSTGYGLAAILVFGVGALAVYLVGWVSARWSLGTVYLFSSALLALIVVNIACLFAATRGRDLYNRR
;
A
#
# COMPACT_ATOMS: atom_id res chain seq x y z
N MET A 1 -15.79 14.78 -17.13
CA MET A 1 -14.42 14.70 -17.69
C MET A 1 -13.32 15.19 -16.73
N ALA A 2 -13.60 16.10 -15.77
CA ALA A 2 -12.61 16.54 -14.78
C ALA A 2 -12.17 15.45 -13.77
N ALA A 3 -13.09 14.62 -13.25
CA ALA A 3 -12.71 13.57 -12.29
C ALA A 3 -11.79 12.50 -12.89
N ALA A 4 -12.07 12.04 -14.12
CA ALA A 4 -11.26 11.03 -14.79
C ALA A 4 -9.83 11.53 -15.08
N SER A 5 -9.68 12.78 -15.49
CA SER A 5 -8.36 13.39 -15.73
C SER A 5 -7.55 13.55 -14.44
N LEU A 6 -8.19 13.97 -13.34
CA LEU A 6 -7.55 14.01 -12.01
C LEU A 6 -7.12 12.63 -11.54
N THR A 7 -8.00 11.63 -11.67
CA THR A 7 -7.67 10.23 -11.33
C THR A 7 -6.51 9.70 -12.17
N SER A 8 -6.49 9.96 -13.49
CA SER A 8 -5.36 9.59 -14.35
C SER A 8 -4.05 10.26 -13.93
N LEU A 9 -4.08 11.53 -13.53
CA LEU A 9 -2.90 12.24 -13.02
C LEU A 9 -2.37 11.59 -11.73
N ILE A 10 -3.27 11.25 -10.81
CA ILE A 10 -2.93 10.55 -9.56
C ILE A 10 -2.29 9.19 -9.86
N TYR A 11 -2.89 8.40 -10.77
CA TYR A 11 -2.32 7.09 -11.15
C TYR A 11 -1.01 7.21 -11.93
N ALA A 12 -0.80 8.29 -12.69
CA ALA A 12 0.49 8.55 -13.32
C ALA A 12 1.61 8.72 -12.28
N ALA A 13 1.34 9.38 -11.15
CA ALA A 13 2.28 9.40 -10.02
C ALA A 13 2.60 7.98 -9.50
N GLY A 14 1.59 7.12 -9.45
CA GLY A 14 1.73 5.70 -9.13
C GLY A 14 2.71 4.93 -10.01
N ILE A 15 2.72 5.19 -11.33
CA ILE A 15 3.66 4.58 -12.28
C ILE A 15 5.10 4.93 -11.89
N PHE A 16 5.37 6.21 -11.62
CA PHE A 16 6.69 6.63 -11.14
C PHE A 16 7.03 6.04 -9.78
N GLY A 17 6.03 5.90 -8.90
CA GLY A 17 6.15 5.23 -7.60
C GLY A 17 6.64 3.79 -7.74
N GLN A 18 6.03 3.00 -8.62
CA GLN A 18 6.44 1.62 -8.90
C GLN A 18 7.88 1.53 -9.44
N LEU A 19 8.23 2.39 -10.40
CA LEU A 19 9.59 2.43 -10.97
C LEU A 19 10.63 2.79 -9.90
N TRP A 20 10.33 3.75 -9.04
CA TRP A 20 11.20 4.16 -7.96
C TRP A 20 11.30 3.09 -6.86
N GLY A 21 10.16 2.54 -6.44
CA GLY A 21 10.08 1.48 -5.44
C GLY A 21 10.83 0.21 -5.85
N GLY A 22 10.74 -0.18 -7.13
CA GLY A 22 11.52 -1.29 -7.67
C GLY A 22 13.03 -1.08 -7.58
N ARG A 23 13.52 0.12 -7.94
CA ARG A 23 14.96 0.45 -7.82
C ARG A 23 15.45 0.43 -6.38
N ILE A 24 14.61 0.84 -5.43
CA ILE A 24 14.96 0.83 -4.00
C ILE A 24 14.91 -0.58 -3.42
N ALA A 25 13.93 -1.40 -3.84
CA ALA A 25 13.79 -2.80 -3.46
C ALA A 25 15.04 -3.63 -3.80
N ASP A 26 15.73 -3.30 -4.89
CA ASP A 26 16.97 -3.96 -5.28
C ASP A 26 18.18 -3.61 -4.41
N ARG A 27 18.15 -2.46 -3.73
CA ARG A 27 19.33 -1.90 -3.02
C ARG A 27 19.22 -1.95 -1.50
N HIS A 28 18.03 -2.15 -0.95
CA HIS A 28 17.79 -2.11 0.49
C HIS A 28 17.08 -3.38 0.99
N GLU A 29 17.10 -3.57 2.30
CA GLU A 29 16.41 -4.70 2.94
C GLU A 29 14.89 -4.58 2.77
N LEU A 30 14.27 -5.62 2.21
CA LEU A 30 12.86 -5.62 1.82
C LEU A 30 11.92 -5.40 3.00
N ARG A 31 12.22 -5.96 4.19
CA ARG A 31 11.35 -5.83 5.37
C ARG A 31 11.33 -4.39 5.91
N ARG A 32 12.50 -3.73 5.96
CA ARG A 32 12.61 -2.32 6.38
C ARG A 32 11.87 -1.41 5.40
N LEU A 33 12.02 -1.63 4.10
CA LEU A 33 11.27 -0.88 3.10
C LEU A 33 9.77 -1.08 3.28
N TYR A 34 9.31 -2.31 3.48
CA TYR A 34 7.90 -2.60 3.69
C TYR A 34 7.30 -1.80 4.85
N ILE A 35 8.00 -1.72 5.98
CA ILE A 35 7.58 -0.90 7.13
C ILE A 35 7.61 0.59 6.77
N LEU A 36 8.69 1.07 6.14
CA LEU A 36 8.86 2.48 5.80
C LEU A 36 7.78 3.00 4.85
N PHE A 37 7.44 2.22 3.82
CA PHE A 37 6.37 2.56 2.88
C PHE A 37 5.03 2.63 3.61
N ASN A 38 4.65 1.59 4.37
CA ASN A 38 3.39 1.60 5.12
C ASN A 38 3.32 2.74 6.15
N ALA A 39 4.43 3.02 6.84
CA ALA A 39 4.53 4.13 7.78
C ALA A 39 4.43 5.51 7.10
N THR A 40 4.83 5.63 5.83
CA THR A 40 4.70 6.86 5.03
C THR A 40 3.28 7.01 4.46
N ILE A 41 2.65 5.91 4.07
CA ILE A 41 1.29 5.87 3.54
C ILE A 41 0.27 6.28 4.61
N LEU A 42 0.48 5.88 5.87
CA LEU A 42 -0.39 6.17 7.00
C LEU A 42 -0.68 7.68 7.21
N PRO A 43 0.31 8.57 7.39
CA PRO A 43 0.04 9.99 7.58
C PRO A 43 -0.58 10.63 6.33
N LEU A 44 -0.28 10.13 5.12
CA LEU A 44 -0.91 10.60 3.88
C LEU A 44 -2.40 10.23 3.83
N ALA A 45 -2.74 9.00 4.20
CA ALA A 45 -4.13 8.55 4.32
C ALA A 45 -4.90 9.38 5.34
N LEU A 46 -4.28 9.69 6.48
CA LEU A 46 -4.89 10.49 7.54
C LEU A 46 -5.09 11.94 7.08
N LEU A 47 -4.11 12.51 6.40
CA LEU A 47 -4.17 13.87 5.88
C LEU A 47 -5.32 14.02 4.86
N MET A 48 -5.56 13.01 4.02
CA MET A 48 -6.69 12.99 3.08
C MET A 48 -8.06 13.10 3.77
N ALA A 49 -8.19 12.73 5.05
CA ALA A 49 -9.43 12.90 5.79
C ALA A 49 -9.79 14.37 6.07
N PHE A 50 -8.81 15.27 6.08
CA PHE A 50 -8.96 16.67 6.47
C PHE A 50 -8.73 17.66 5.32
N LEU A 51 -8.14 17.21 4.21
CA LEU A 51 -7.89 18.06 3.04
C LEU A 51 -9.07 18.07 2.07
N THR A 52 -9.19 19.18 1.33
CA THR A 52 -10.20 19.37 0.29
C THR A 52 -9.56 19.90 -1.01
N GLU A 53 -10.31 19.82 -2.11
CA GLU A 53 -9.96 20.40 -3.41
C GLU A 53 -8.55 19.98 -3.90
N GLN A 54 -7.76 20.94 -4.38
CA GLN A 54 -6.41 20.72 -4.92
C GLN A 54 -5.44 20.05 -3.93
N TYR A 55 -5.59 20.33 -2.64
CA TYR A 55 -4.72 19.74 -1.61
C TYR A 55 -5.01 18.26 -1.41
N LEU A 56 -6.28 17.86 -1.50
CA LEU A 56 -6.68 16.45 -1.48
C LEU A 56 -6.08 15.70 -2.68
N VAL A 57 -6.10 16.30 -3.87
CA VAL A 57 -5.51 15.70 -5.07
C VAL A 57 -4.00 15.50 -4.91
N ALA A 58 -3.28 16.49 -4.37
CA ALA A 58 -1.85 16.38 -4.10
C ALA A 58 -1.53 15.28 -3.08
N ALA A 59 -2.29 15.22 -1.98
CA ALA A 59 -2.14 14.17 -0.97
C ALA A 59 -2.48 12.77 -1.54
N ALA A 60 -3.51 12.66 -2.37
CA ALA A 60 -3.87 11.42 -3.05
C ALA A 60 -2.79 10.96 -4.04
N ALA A 61 -2.19 11.89 -4.80
CA ALA A 61 -1.08 11.58 -5.70
C ALA A 61 0.14 11.06 -4.94
N ALA A 62 0.49 11.70 -3.81
CA ALA A 62 1.55 11.23 -2.93
C ALA A 62 1.22 9.85 -2.32
N TYR A 63 -0.01 9.68 -1.84
CA TYR A 63 -0.50 8.40 -1.31
C TYR A 63 -0.37 7.29 -2.35
N VAL A 64 -0.85 7.51 -3.58
CA VAL A 64 -0.81 6.52 -4.67
C VAL A 64 0.62 6.24 -5.13
N PHE A 65 1.50 7.25 -5.14
CA PHE A 65 2.93 7.06 -5.42
C PHE A 65 3.55 6.02 -4.47
N PHE A 66 3.33 6.14 -3.16
CA PHE A 66 3.87 5.17 -2.20
C PHE A 66 3.08 3.85 -2.18
N ALA A 67 1.75 3.91 -2.27
CA ALA A 67 0.88 2.73 -2.22
C ALA A 67 1.08 1.80 -3.43
N LEU A 68 1.37 2.33 -4.61
CA LEU A 68 1.77 1.51 -5.76
C LEU A 68 3.28 1.24 -5.76
N GLY A 69 4.08 2.16 -5.24
CA GLY A 69 5.53 1.98 -5.08
C GLY A 69 5.95 0.83 -4.17
N ILE A 70 5.09 0.38 -3.26
CA ILE A 70 5.38 -0.77 -2.39
C ILE A 70 5.23 -2.12 -3.12
N GLN A 71 4.49 -2.18 -4.24
CA GLN A 71 4.17 -3.45 -4.92
C GLN A 71 5.40 -4.27 -5.34
N PRO A 72 6.50 -3.68 -5.86
CA PRO A 72 7.72 -4.43 -6.14
C PRO A 72 8.33 -5.06 -4.88
N VAL A 73 8.28 -4.34 -3.74
CA VAL A 73 8.77 -4.84 -2.45
C VAL A 73 7.93 -6.03 -1.99
N GLU A 74 6.60 -5.92 -2.06
CA GLU A 74 5.66 -7.00 -1.71
C GLU A 74 5.88 -8.24 -2.57
N ASN A 75 6.01 -8.07 -3.88
CA ASN A 75 6.26 -9.18 -4.79
C ASN A 75 7.58 -9.89 -4.46
N SER A 76 8.66 -9.14 -4.20
CA SER A 76 9.94 -9.70 -3.78
C SER A 76 9.83 -10.43 -2.43
N LEU A 77 9.04 -9.93 -1.47
CA LEU A 77 8.80 -10.61 -0.20
C LEU A 77 8.03 -11.92 -0.39
N VAL A 78 6.97 -11.94 -1.20
CA VAL A 78 6.23 -13.16 -1.54
C VAL A 78 7.16 -14.20 -2.17
N ALA A 79 8.02 -13.79 -3.10
CA ALA A 79 9.00 -14.66 -3.73
C ALA A 79 10.08 -15.19 -2.77
N ALA A 80 10.45 -14.41 -1.75
CA ALA A 80 11.45 -14.77 -0.74
C ALA A 80 10.90 -15.73 0.32
N PHE A 81 9.63 -15.57 0.71
CA PHE A 81 8.98 -16.45 1.70
C PHE A 81 8.38 -17.72 1.09
N THR A 82 8.18 -17.77 -0.22
CA THR A 82 7.59 -18.93 -0.90
C THR A 82 8.67 -19.83 -1.49
N PRO A 83 8.63 -21.17 -1.28
CA PRO A 83 9.54 -22.10 -1.92
C PRO A 83 9.46 -22.01 -3.46
N PRO A 84 10.57 -22.21 -4.20
CA PRO A 84 10.59 -22.06 -5.67
C PRO A 84 9.50 -22.88 -6.38
N ARG A 85 9.28 -24.11 -5.92
CA ARG A 85 8.24 -25.03 -6.45
C ARG A 85 6.79 -24.53 -6.29
N TRP A 86 6.52 -23.64 -5.33
CA TRP A 86 5.17 -23.15 -5.01
C TRP A 86 5.01 -21.66 -5.31
N ARG A 87 6.00 -21.04 -5.99
CA ARG A 87 6.05 -19.60 -6.20
C ARG A 87 4.83 -19.07 -6.97
N SER A 88 4.39 -19.77 -8.01
CA SER A 88 3.17 -19.41 -8.75
C SER A 88 1.92 -19.47 -7.86
N THR A 89 1.80 -20.51 -7.03
CA THR A 89 0.70 -20.64 -6.05
C THR A 89 0.73 -19.55 -4.99
N GLY A 90 1.93 -19.17 -4.50
CA GLY A 90 2.10 -18.08 -3.54
C GLY A 90 1.61 -16.74 -4.10
N TYR A 91 1.98 -16.43 -5.34
CA TYR A 91 1.45 -15.24 -6.03
C TYR A 91 -0.04 -15.33 -6.31
N GLY A 92 -0.54 -16.50 -6.72
CA GLY A 92 -1.97 -16.72 -6.92
C GLY A 92 -2.78 -16.46 -5.65
N LEU A 93 -2.30 -16.95 -4.50
CA LEU A 93 -2.95 -16.70 -3.20
C LEU A 93 -2.91 -15.22 -2.82
N ALA A 94 -1.75 -14.56 -2.99
CA ALA A 94 -1.63 -13.12 -2.74
C ALA A 94 -2.61 -12.31 -3.63
N ALA A 95 -2.71 -12.65 -4.91
CA ALA A 95 -3.64 -12.00 -5.84
C ALA A 95 -5.11 -12.22 -5.44
N ILE A 96 -5.49 -13.45 -5.07
CA ILE A 96 -6.85 -13.75 -4.59
C ILE A 96 -7.20 -12.91 -3.36
N LEU A 97 -6.27 -12.79 -2.41
CA LEU A 97 -6.49 -11.98 -1.21
C LEU A 97 -6.62 -10.49 -1.55
N VAL A 98 -5.74 -9.96 -2.39
CA VAL A 98 -5.77 -8.54 -2.81
C VAL A 98 -7.07 -8.21 -3.54
N PHE A 99 -7.46 -9.01 -4.53
CA PHE A 99 -8.67 -8.75 -5.30
C PHE A 99 -9.94 -9.07 -4.53
N GLY A 100 -9.96 -10.17 -3.77
CA GLY A 100 -11.12 -10.59 -2.98
C GLY A 100 -11.45 -9.61 -1.85
N VAL A 101 -10.45 -9.28 -1.01
CA VAL A 101 -10.62 -8.27 0.04
C VAL A 101 -10.83 -6.88 -0.57
N GLY A 102 -10.13 -6.57 -1.67
CA GLY A 102 -10.31 -5.32 -2.40
C GLY A 102 -11.73 -5.10 -2.90
N ALA A 103 -12.39 -6.13 -3.43
CA ALA A 103 -13.79 -6.05 -3.86
C ALA A 103 -14.74 -5.75 -2.70
N LEU A 104 -14.55 -6.40 -1.55
CA LEU A 104 -15.32 -6.12 -0.33
C LEU A 104 -15.10 -4.69 0.18
N ALA A 105 -13.86 -4.19 0.08
CA ALA A 105 -13.52 -2.83 0.48
C ALA A 105 -14.31 -1.78 -0.32
N VAL A 106 -14.51 -1.97 -1.63
CA VAL A 106 -15.31 -1.04 -2.46
C VAL A 106 -16.74 -0.91 -1.96
N TYR A 107 -17.37 -2.03 -1.60
CA TYR A 107 -18.72 -2.02 -1.01
C TYR A 107 -18.75 -1.27 0.32
N LEU A 108 -17.80 -1.54 1.22
CA LEU A 108 -17.69 -0.86 2.51
C LEU A 108 -17.48 0.64 2.34
N VAL A 109 -16.59 1.06 1.43
CA VAL A 109 -16.34 2.47 1.10
C VAL A 109 -17.62 3.15 0.60
N GLY A 110 -18.37 2.51 -0.28
CA GLY A 110 -19.65 3.03 -0.76
C GLY A 110 -20.67 3.20 0.37
N TRP A 111 -20.76 2.20 1.25
CA TRP A 111 -21.67 2.23 2.40
C TRP A 111 -21.31 3.29 3.44
N VAL A 112 -20.03 3.41 3.81
CA VAL A 112 -19.52 4.42 4.76
C VAL A 112 -19.69 5.82 4.19
N SER A 113 -19.32 6.03 2.92
CA SER A 113 -19.41 7.35 2.29
C SER A 113 -20.84 7.83 2.12
N ALA A 114 -21.80 6.92 1.87
CA ALA A 114 -23.22 7.25 1.78
C ALA A 114 -23.86 7.60 3.14
N ARG A 115 -23.37 7.04 4.25
CA ARG A 115 -23.92 7.25 5.60
C ARG A 115 -23.30 8.41 6.35
N TRP A 116 -21.99 8.61 6.19
CA TRP A 116 -21.23 9.64 6.90
C TRP A 116 -20.61 10.62 5.92
N SER A 117 -19.42 10.32 5.41
CA SER A 117 -18.68 11.17 4.47
C SER A 117 -17.47 10.43 3.89
N LEU A 118 -16.91 10.96 2.82
CA LEU A 118 -15.62 10.52 2.27
C LEU A 118 -14.48 10.69 3.29
N GLY A 119 -14.47 11.77 4.08
CA GLY A 119 -13.47 11.95 5.15
C GLY A 119 -13.48 10.80 6.16
N THR A 120 -14.66 10.29 6.50
CA THR A 120 -14.82 9.15 7.42
C THR A 120 -14.24 7.86 6.81
N VAL A 121 -14.36 7.68 5.49
CA VAL A 121 -13.70 6.57 4.79
C VAL A 121 -12.20 6.63 4.99
N TYR A 122 -11.58 7.80 4.76
CA TYR A 122 -10.14 7.97 4.94
C TYR A 122 -9.69 7.77 6.39
N LEU A 123 -10.50 8.17 7.37
CA LEU A 123 -10.22 7.88 8.79
C LEU A 123 -10.23 6.38 9.08
N PHE A 124 -11.25 5.64 8.61
CA PHE A 124 -11.30 4.18 8.78
C PHE A 124 -10.14 3.48 8.07
N SER A 125 -9.81 3.90 6.84
CA SER A 125 -8.65 3.39 6.10
C SER A 125 -7.35 3.66 6.84
N SER A 126 -7.19 4.85 7.43
CA SER A 126 -6.01 5.23 8.21
C SER A 126 -5.90 4.42 9.51
N ALA A 127 -7.01 4.18 10.19
CA ALA A 127 -7.05 3.32 11.38
C ALA A 127 -6.65 1.88 11.05
N LEU A 128 -7.14 1.33 9.93
CA LEU A 128 -6.75 0.01 9.46
C LEU A 128 -5.27 -0.05 9.08
N LEU A 129 -4.76 0.96 8.38
CA LEU A 129 -3.33 1.08 8.06
C LEU A 129 -2.46 1.18 9.32
N ALA A 130 -2.92 1.91 10.34
CA ALA A 130 -2.23 1.97 11.64
C ALA A 130 -2.14 0.60 12.31
N LEU A 131 -3.24 -0.18 12.30
CA LEU A 131 -3.23 -1.55 12.82
C LEU A 131 -2.25 -2.45 12.04
N ILE A 132 -2.21 -2.31 10.71
CA ILE A 132 -1.25 -3.03 9.86
C ILE A 132 0.19 -2.65 10.24
N VAL A 133 0.51 -1.36 10.31
CA VAL A 133 1.86 -0.88 10.68
C VAL A 133 2.26 -1.38 12.06
N VAL A 134 1.37 -1.31 13.06
CA VAL A 134 1.63 -1.82 14.41
C VAL A 134 1.86 -3.33 14.38
N ASN A 135 1.04 -4.09 13.65
CA ASN A 135 1.21 -5.54 13.54
C ASN A 135 2.56 -5.91 12.92
N ILE A 136 2.95 -5.24 11.82
CA ILE A 136 4.24 -5.46 11.17
C ILE A 136 5.39 -5.09 12.12
N ALA A 137 5.28 -3.97 12.85
CA ALA A 137 6.29 -3.54 13.83
C ALA A 137 6.43 -4.55 14.97
N CYS A 138 5.33 -5.07 15.51
CA CYS A 138 5.32 -6.13 16.53
C CYS A 138 5.97 -7.41 15.99
N LEU A 139 5.61 -7.86 14.79
CA LEU A 139 6.22 -9.02 14.15
C LEU A 139 7.72 -8.82 13.94
N PHE A 140 8.14 -7.64 13.49
CA PHE A 140 9.55 -7.31 13.29
C PHE A 140 10.33 -7.32 14.61
N ALA A 141 9.77 -6.75 15.68
CA ALA A 141 10.36 -6.80 17.01
C ALA A 141 10.50 -8.24 17.53
N ALA A 142 9.49 -9.09 17.30
CA ALA A 142 9.49 -10.49 17.74
C ALA A 142 10.41 -11.40 16.91
N THR A 143 10.74 -11.04 15.66
CA THR A 143 11.52 -11.87 14.72
C THR A 143 12.91 -11.31 14.38
N ARG A 144 13.49 -10.49 15.26
CA ARG A 144 14.87 -10.00 15.13
C ARG A 144 15.85 -11.20 15.03
N GLY A 145 16.38 -11.46 13.83
CA GLY A 145 17.35 -12.54 13.61
C GLY A 145 17.54 -13.07 12.17
N ARG A 146 16.77 -12.62 11.16
CA ARG A 146 16.98 -13.01 9.75
C ARG A 146 16.79 -11.81 8.82
N ASP A 147 17.91 -11.24 8.36
CA ASP A 147 17.93 -10.19 7.36
C ASP A 147 17.62 -10.79 5.98
N LEU A 148 16.58 -10.29 5.31
CA LEU A 148 16.16 -10.74 3.98
C LEU A 148 16.61 -9.72 2.93
N TYR A 149 17.74 -10.01 2.29
CA TYR A 149 18.21 -9.29 1.11
C TYR A 149 17.66 -9.94 -0.16
N ASN A 150 17.38 -9.13 -1.18
CA ASN A 150 16.99 -9.62 -2.51
C ASN A 150 18.20 -10.37 -3.13
N ARG A 151 18.23 -11.70 -3.00
CA ARG A 151 19.23 -12.53 -3.69
C ARG A 151 18.79 -12.67 -5.14
N ARG A 152 19.48 -11.97 -6.03
CA ARG A 152 19.40 -12.18 -7.48
C ARG A 152 19.67 -13.64 -7.85
#